data_AF-G9YW77-F1
#
_entry.id   AF-G9YW77-F1
#
_cell.length_a   1.000
_cell.length_b   1.000
_cell.length_c   1.000
_cell.angle_alpha   90.00
_cell.angle_beta   90.00
_cell.angle_gamma   90.00
#
_symmetry.space_group_name_H-M   'P 1'
#
loop_
_entity.id
_entity.type
_entity.pdbx_description
1 polymer ?
#
loop_
_entity_poly.entity_id
_entity_poly.type
_entity_poly.pdbx_seq_one_letter_code
_entity_poly.pdbx_strand_id
1 'polypeptide(L)'
;MKFTICHDTSKKTLAIPRAALQLSGLEDAERLALHTEHGCIVLTRQAPTMRERLKSIRLLHGLNVGMVVRLALDSRTASGMPCKRASEAFRTYDAGFLDMLEHCGVDLFGLGALLAREETAQ
;
A
#
# COMPACT_ATOMS: atom_id res chain seq x y z
N MET A 1 -7.98 -11.01 10.55
CA MET A 1 -8.08 -10.22 11.79
C MET A 1 -7.64 -8.79 11.49
N LYS A 2 -8.32 -7.79 12.04
CA LYS A 2 -8.03 -6.36 11.84
C LYS A 2 -7.89 -5.70 13.21
N PHE A 3 -6.81 -4.98 13.42
CA PHE A 3 -6.61 -4.12 14.59
C PHE A 3 -6.68 -2.66 14.14
N THR A 4 -7.31 -1.82 14.96
CA THR A 4 -7.24 -0.37 14.79
C THR A 4 -6.28 0.16 15.84
N ILE A 5 -5.26 0.89 15.40
CA ILE A 5 -4.30 1.55 16.29
C ILE A 5 -4.53 3.05 16.17
N CYS A 6 -4.93 3.68 17.29
CA CYS A 6 -4.98 5.13 17.38
C CYS A 6 -3.63 5.62 17.91
N HIS A 7 -3.04 6.62 17.23
CA HIS A 7 -1.80 7.23 17.65
C HIS A 7 -1.98 8.74 17.82
N ASP A 8 -1.35 9.27 18.86
CA ASP A 8 -1.25 10.69 19.11
C ASP A 8 -0.03 11.21 18.36
N THR A 9 -0.26 12.04 17.34
CA THR A 9 0.80 12.54 16.44
C THR A 9 1.79 13.48 17.14
N SER A 10 1.46 13.97 18.34
CA SER A 10 2.40 14.73 19.18
C SER A 10 3.43 13.82 19.87
N LYS A 11 3.16 12.52 19.97
CA LYS A 11 4.05 11.54 20.60
C LYS A 11 5.04 10.98 19.58
N LYS A 12 6.29 10.85 20.03
CA LYS A 12 7.38 10.28 19.23
C LYS A 12 7.29 8.76 19.06
N THR A 13 6.51 8.08 19.88
CA THR A 13 6.45 6.62 19.92
C THR A 13 5.02 6.11 19.71
N LEU A 14 4.92 5.04 18.93
CA LEU A 14 3.70 4.26 18.74
C LEU A 14 3.91 2.87 19.32
N ALA A 15 3.04 2.45 20.23
CA ALA A 15 3.08 1.11 20.81
C ALA A 15 2.33 0.12 19.92
N ILE A 16 2.97 -1.02 19.62
CA ILE A 16 2.32 -2.12 18.90
C ILE A 16 1.64 -3.02 19.94
N PRO A 17 0.32 -3.31 19.81
CA PRO A 17 -0.37 -4.18 20.76
C PRO A 17 0.29 -5.55 20.83
N ARG A 18 0.59 -6.04 22.04
CA ARG A 18 1.18 -7.37 22.24
C ARG A 18 0.36 -8.45 21.54
N ALA A 19 -0.96 -8.41 21.66
CA ALA A 19 -1.88 -9.34 21.00
C ALA A 19 -1.70 -9.38 19.46
N ALA A 20 -1.37 -8.26 18.82
CA ALA A 20 -1.08 -8.24 17.39
C ALA A 20 0.19 -9.04 17.06
N LEU A 21 1.23 -8.93 17.89
CA LEU A 21 2.46 -9.72 17.75
C LEU A 21 2.20 -11.22 17.95
N GLN A 22 1.36 -11.60 18.92
CA GLN A 22 1.03 -13.00 19.18
C GLN A 22 0.27 -13.62 18.00
N LEU A 23 -0.78 -12.94 17.54
CA LEU A 23 -1.59 -13.43 16.41
C LEU A 23 -0.82 -13.43 15.09
N SER A 24 0.20 -12.59 14.93
CA SER A 24 1.08 -12.61 13.76
C SER A 24 2.24 -13.60 13.86
N GLY A 25 2.42 -14.28 15.01
CA GLY A 25 3.57 -15.16 15.26
C GLY A 25 4.91 -14.42 15.36
N LEU A 26 4.90 -13.15 15.80
CA LEU A 26 6.08 -12.31 15.99
C LEU A 26 6.43 -12.12 17.47
N GLU A 27 5.74 -12.80 18.38
CA GLU A 27 5.84 -12.58 19.82
C GLU A 27 7.18 -12.99 20.45
N ASP A 28 7.86 -13.92 19.81
CA ASP A 28 9.17 -14.51 20.12
C ASP A 28 10.28 -13.94 19.23
N ALA A 29 9.94 -13.05 18.29
CA ALA A 29 10.91 -12.49 17.36
C ALA A 29 11.79 -11.44 18.08
N GLU A 30 13.07 -11.77 18.30
CA GLU A 30 14.04 -10.84 18.90
C GLU A 30 14.31 -9.62 18.01
N ARG A 31 14.22 -9.80 16.68
CA ARG A 31 14.47 -8.74 15.71
C ARG A 31 13.36 -8.67 14.67
N LEU A 32 12.83 -7.47 14.50
CA LEU A 32 11.80 -7.13 13.54
C LEU A 32 12.38 -6.22 12.45
N ALA A 33 11.84 -6.35 11.24
CA ALA A 33 12.09 -5.45 10.13
C ALA A 33 10.84 -4.60 9.89
N LEU A 34 11.04 -3.29 9.75
CA LEU A 34 10.03 -2.33 9.35
C LEU A 34 10.31 -1.90 7.92
N HIS A 35 9.38 -2.20 7.02
CA HIS A 35 9.37 -1.70 5.65
C HIS A 35 8.38 -0.53 5.60
N THR A 36 8.80 0.58 5.01
CA THR A 36 8.02 1.82 4.99
C THR A 36 7.87 2.32 3.57
N GLU A 37 6.66 2.70 3.20
CA GLU A 37 6.33 3.38 1.95
C GLU A 37 5.24 4.42 2.23
N HIS A 38 4.99 5.35 1.31
CA HIS A 38 3.93 6.34 1.49
C HIS A 38 2.56 5.65 1.77
N GLY A 39 1.96 5.98 2.91
CA GLY A 39 0.68 5.39 3.34
C GLY A 39 0.72 3.93 3.82
N CYS A 40 1.90 3.29 3.89
CA CYS A 40 2.00 1.87 4.26
C CYS A 40 3.23 1.55 5.12
N ILE A 41 3.02 0.75 6.17
CA ILE A 41 4.11 0.11 6.92
C ILE A 41 3.87 -1.40 6.97
N VAL A 42 4.93 -2.18 6.80
CA VAL A 42 4.89 -3.64 6.96
C VAL A 42 5.91 -4.06 8.01
N LEU A 43 5.44 -4.76 9.04
CA LEU A 43 6.28 -5.31 10.09
C LEU A 43 6.44 -6.82 9.87
N THR A 44 7.69 -7.28 9.76
CA THR A 44 8.01 -8.72 9.64
C THR A 44 9.12 -9.12 10.61
N ARG A 45 9.32 -10.42 10.82
CA ARG A 45 10.57 -10.92 11.41
C ARG A 45 11.74 -10.55 10.48
N GLN A 46 12.90 -10.18 11.03
CA GLN A 46 14.08 -9.81 10.24
C GLN A 46 14.61 -10.98 9.40
N ALA A 47 14.61 -12.19 9.98
CA ALA A 47 14.94 -13.44 9.29
C ALA A 47 13.73 -14.39 9.33
N PRO A 48 12.76 -14.25 8.41
CA PRO A 48 11.57 -15.08 8.41
C PRO A 48 11.86 -16.51 7.93
N THR A 49 11.18 -17.49 8.52
CA THR A 49 11.16 -18.86 8.01
C THR A 49 10.47 -18.93 6.64
N MET A 50 10.64 -20.04 5.91
CA MET A 50 9.95 -20.23 4.62
C MET A 50 8.43 -20.18 4.75
N ARG A 51 7.89 -20.71 5.85
CA ARG A 51 6.45 -20.68 6.15
C ARG A 51 5.96 -19.25 6.37
N GLU A 52 6.72 -18.45 7.11
CA GLU A 52 6.39 -17.05 7.36
C GLU A 52 6.46 -16.24 6.07
N ARG A 53 7.51 -16.45 5.26
CA ARG A 53 7.64 -15.79 3.96
C ARG A 53 6.43 -16.08 3.06
N LEU A 54 6.00 -17.35 2.97
CA LEU A 54 4.81 -17.73 2.19
C LEU A 54 3.52 -17.10 2.74
N LYS A 55 3.35 -17.05 4.07
CA LYS A 55 2.17 -16.44 4.71
C LYS A 55 2.14 -14.92 4.48
N SER A 56 3.28 -14.25 4.59
CA SER A 56 3.40 -12.82 4.30
C SER A 56 3.09 -12.52 2.84
N ILE A 57 3.61 -13.32 1.89
CA ILE A 57 3.27 -13.18 0.46
C ILE A 57 1.76 -13.30 0.25
N ARG A 58 1.11 -14.32 0.84
CA ARG A 58 -0.35 -14.49 0.70
C ARG A 58 -1.13 -13.31 1.28
N LEU A 59 -0.72 -12.77 2.43
CA LEU A 59 -1.36 -11.61 3.04
C LEU A 59 -1.20 -10.36 2.17
N LEU A 60 0.03 -10.05 1.77
CA LEU A 60 0.36 -8.88 0.96
C LEU A 60 -0.30 -8.97 -0.41
N HIS A 61 -0.34 -10.15 -1.03
CA HIS A 61 -1.07 -10.38 -2.28
C HIS A 61 -2.57 -10.04 -2.14
N GLY A 62 -3.23 -10.52 -1.08
CA GLY A 62 -4.65 -10.22 -0.85
C GLY A 62 -4.93 -8.72 -0.64
N LEU A 63 -4.06 -8.03 0.11
CA LEU A 63 -4.15 -6.58 0.31
C LEU A 63 -3.90 -5.84 -1.01
N ASN A 64 -2.87 -6.23 -1.76
CA ASN A 64 -2.51 -5.60 -3.02
C ASN A 64 -3.62 -5.72 -4.06
N VAL A 65 -4.19 -6.92 -4.25
CA VAL A 65 -5.34 -7.12 -5.14
C VAL A 65 -6.52 -6.23 -4.75
N GLY A 66 -6.83 -6.14 -3.45
CA GLY A 66 -7.89 -5.25 -2.98
C GLY A 66 -7.65 -3.78 -3.30
N MET A 67 -6.41 -3.30 -3.13
CA MET A 67 -6.01 -1.93 -3.46
C MET A 67 -6.09 -1.67 -4.97
N VAL A 68 -5.56 -2.57 -5.80
CA VAL A 68 -5.59 -2.44 -7.27
C VAL A 68 -7.03 -2.45 -7.79
N VAL A 69 -7.90 -3.32 -7.29
CA VAL A 69 -9.33 -3.33 -7.67
C VAL A 69 -9.99 -1.99 -7.35
N ARG A 70 -9.70 -1.41 -6.18
CA ARG A 70 -10.23 -0.12 -5.80
C ARG A 70 -9.69 1.01 -6.67
N LEU A 71 -8.38 1.01 -6.93
CA LEU A 71 -7.72 1.96 -7.83
C LEU A 71 -8.31 1.91 -9.24
N ALA A 72 -8.58 0.71 -9.76
CA ALA A 72 -9.20 0.50 -11.06
C ALA A 72 -10.64 1.04 -11.11
N LEU A 73 -11.42 0.88 -10.03
CA LEU A 73 -12.76 1.45 -9.95
C LEU A 73 -12.72 2.99 -9.91
N ASP A 74 -11.93 3.55 -9.00
CA ASP A 74 -11.87 4.99 -8.79
C ASP A 74 -11.31 5.72 -10.02
N SER A 75 -10.24 5.18 -10.64
CA SER A 75 -9.65 5.76 -11.87
C SER A 75 -10.66 5.86 -13.01
N ARG A 76 -11.49 4.83 -13.24
CA ARG A 76 -12.52 4.87 -14.29
C ARG A 76 -13.63 5.90 -14.01
N THR A 77 -13.93 6.20 -12.75
CA THR A 77 -14.91 7.27 -12.43
C THR A 77 -14.39 8.66 -12.78
N ALA A 78 -13.07 8.82 -12.92
CA ALA A 78 -12.42 10.04 -13.38
C ALA A 78 -12.09 10.00 -14.88
N SER A 79 -12.50 8.96 -15.61
CA SER A 79 -12.23 8.80 -17.04
C SER A 79 -12.86 9.93 -17.85
N GLY A 80 -12.10 10.48 -18.80
CA GLY A 80 -12.54 11.61 -19.64
C GLY A 80 -12.35 13.00 -19.00
N MET A 81 -11.86 13.10 -17.76
CA MET A 81 -11.45 14.39 -17.22
C MET A 81 -10.13 14.84 -17.88
N PRO A 82 -10.04 16.06 -18.44
CA PRO A 82 -8.82 16.52 -19.07
C PRO A 82 -7.71 16.69 -18.03
N CYS A 83 -6.69 15.83 -18.09
CA CYS A 83 -5.49 15.96 -17.26
C CYS A 83 -4.23 16.03 -18.13
N LYS A 84 -3.63 17.22 -18.22
CA LYS A 84 -2.34 17.43 -18.92
C LYS A 84 -1.14 16.87 -18.15
N ARG A 85 -1.32 16.59 -16.85
CA ARG A 85 -0.26 16.15 -15.92
C ARG A 85 -0.23 14.65 -15.65
N ALA A 86 -1.12 13.86 -16.27
CA ALA A 86 -1.16 12.42 -16.05
C ALA A 86 0.22 11.77 -16.29
N SER A 87 0.92 12.19 -17.34
CA SER A 87 2.28 11.70 -17.63
C SER A 87 3.34 12.14 -16.59
N GLU A 88 3.14 13.25 -15.87
CA GLU A 88 4.08 13.71 -14.83
C GLU A 88 3.93 12.88 -13.55
N ALA A 89 2.69 12.58 -13.16
CA ALA A 89 2.37 11.78 -11.97
C ALA A 89 3.00 10.38 -11.99
N PHE A 90 3.30 9.84 -13.19
CA PHE A 90 3.83 8.48 -13.33
C PHE A 90 5.34 8.41 -13.62
N ARG A 91 6.08 9.53 -13.65
CA ARG A 91 7.50 9.56 -14.05
C ARG A 91 8.43 8.71 -13.18
N THR A 92 8.05 8.45 -11.93
CA THR A 92 8.85 7.67 -10.97
C THR A 92 8.60 6.17 -11.08
N TYR A 93 7.59 5.73 -11.83
CA TYR A 93 7.24 4.32 -12.00
C TYR A 93 7.80 3.77 -13.31
N ASP A 94 8.27 2.54 -13.27
CA ASP A 94 8.74 1.85 -14.47
C ASP A 94 7.58 1.37 -15.35
N ALA A 95 7.88 1.14 -16.63
CA ALA A 95 6.89 0.73 -17.62
C ALA A 95 6.23 -0.62 -17.29
N GLY A 96 6.94 -1.55 -16.65
CA GLY A 96 6.39 -2.86 -16.28
C GLY A 96 5.33 -2.74 -15.18
N PHE A 97 5.55 -1.85 -14.21
CA PHE A 97 4.56 -1.55 -13.19
C PHE A 97 3.30 -0.89 -13.78
N LEU A 98 3.47 0.10 -14.66
CA LEU A 98 2.34 0.78 -15.30
C LEU A 98 1.54 -0.18 -16.21
N ASP A 99 2.23 -1.01 -16.98
CA ASP A 99 1.61 -2.06 -17.81
C ASP A 99 0.80 -3.04 -16.95
N MET A 100 1.32 -3.46 -15.80
CA MET A 100 0.59 -4.31 -14.86
C MET A 100 -0.71 -3.63 -14.35
N LEU A 101 -0.67 -2.34 -14.05
CA LEU A 101 -1.86 -1.60 -13.61
C LEU A 101 -2.92 -1.54 -14.71
N GLU A 102 -2.52 -1.25 -15.95
CA GLU A 102 -3.43 -1.25 -17.11
C GLU A 102 -4.04 -2.63 -17.36
N HIS A 103 -3.23 -3.70 -17.28
CA HIS A 103 -3.71 -5.07 -17.37
C HIS A 103 -4.70 -5.44 -16.25
N CYS A 104 -4.57 -4.80 -15.09
CA CYS A 104 -5.52 -4.92 -13.99
C CYS A 104 -6.76 -4.01 -14.14
N GLY A 105 -6.88 -3.29 -15.25
CA GLY A 105 -8.03 -2.46 -15.60
C GLY A 105 -8.02 -1.06 -14.98
N VAL A 106 -6.85 -0.57 -14.54
CA VAL A 106 -6.67 0.81 -14.09
C VAL A 106 -6.62 1.74 -15.30
N ASP A 107 -7.44 2.79 -15.29
CA ASP A 107 -7.38 3.85 -16.30
C ASP A 107 -6.29 4.85 -15.88
N LEU A 108 -5.12 4.81 -16.53
CA LEU A 108 -4.00 5.69 -16.17
C LEU A 108 -4.32 7.17 -16.38
N PHE A 109 -5.17 7.53 -17.36
CA PHE A 109 -5.57 8.93 -17.55
C PHE A 109 -6.48 9.40 -16.40
N GLY A 110 -7.47 8.57 -16.04
CA GLY A 110 -8.35 8.83 -14.91
C GLY A 110 -7.60 8.88 -13.58
N LEU A 111 -6.66 7.96 -13.36
CA LEU A 111 -5.78 7.96 -12.18
C LEU A 111 -4.91 9.23 -12.14
N GLY A 112 -4.32 9.62 -13.26
CA GLY A 112 -3.54 10.86 -13.34
C GLY A 112 -4.36 12.11 -13.06
N ALA A 113 -5.65 12.13 -13.43
CA ALA A 113 -6.56 13.20 -13.07
C ALA A 113 -6.85 13.25 -11.55
N LEU A 114 -6.99 12.09 -10.90
CA LEU A 114 -7.17 12.01 -9.45
C LEU A 114 -5.93 12.52 -8.69
N LEU A 115 -4.74 12.06 -9.07
CA LEU A 115 -3.49 12.49 -8.45
C LEU A 115 -3.26 14.01 -8.59
N ALA A 116 -3.52 14.57 -9.78
CA ALA A 116 -3.41 16.02 -9.99
C ALA A 116 -4.41 16.83 -9.13
N ARG A 117 -5.57 16.24 -8.79
CA ARG A 117 -6.53 16.89 -7.88
C ARG A 117 -6.06 16.86 -6.44
N GLU A 118 -5.42 15.79 -6.00
CA GLU A 118 -4.85 15.69 -4.65
C GLU A 118 -3.74 16.74 -4.45
N GLU A 119 -2.84 16.90 -5.44
CA GLU A 119 -1.78 17.92 -5.41
C GLU A 119 -2.30 19.37 -5.32
N THR A 120 -3.50 19.64 -5.82
CA THR A 120 -4.11 20.98 -5.78
C THR A 120 -4.94 21.24 -4.53
N ALA A 121 -5.26 20.19 -3.76
CA ALA A 121 -6.03 20.27 -2.52
C ALA A 121 -5.15 20.38 -1.26
N GLN A 122 -3.83 20.28 -1.42
CA GLN A 122 -2.82 20.32 -0.36
C GLN A 122 -2.10 21.67 -0.32
#